data_AF-A0A8T6DYG8-F1
#
_entry.id   AF-A0A8T6DYG8-F1
#
_cell.length_a   1.000
_cell.length_b   1.000
_cell.length_c   1.000
_cell.angle_alpha   90.00
_cell.angle_beta   90.00
_cell.angle_gamma   90.00
#
_symmetry.space_group_name_H-M   'P 1'
#
loop_
_entity.id
_entity.type
_entity.pdbx_description
1 polymer ?
#
loop_
_entity_poly.entity_id
_entity_poly.type
_entity_poly.pdbx_seq_one_letter_code
_entity_poly.pdbx_strand_id
1 'polypeptide(L)'
;MNTAAGTRRRQARPSGAHGRPSPWTWSGLGQASTWALLVLLLAIFLTGLVMVDVTQQHRQMSRELQDLRERVYLQEEERGRLLLEISTFGLADRIERVAREELRMRVPEPEEIVVVRND
;
A
#
# COMPACT_ATOMS: atom_id res chain seq x y z
N MET A 1 29.90 18.80 98.10
CA MET A 1 30.76 17.62 97.82
C MET A 1 30.03 16.76 96.79
N ASN A 2 30.25 16.93 95.49
CA ASN A 2 31.37 16.50 94.65
C ASN A 2 31.63 14.98 94.71
N THR A 3 31.31 14.28 93.61
CA THR A 3 32.19 13.25 93.03
C THR A 3 31.99 13.25 91.52
N ALA A 4 32.96 13.82 90.81
CA ALA A 4 33.13 13.67 89.38
C ALA A 4 33.78 12.31 89.06
N ALA A 5 33.24 11.58 88.09
CA ALA A 5 33.96 10.53 87.37
C ALA A 5 33.32 10.34 85.99
N GLY A 6 33.86 11.02 84.98
CA GLY A 6 33.52 10.76 83.60
C GLY A 6 34.04 9.39 83.17
N THR A 7 33.26 8.63 82.41
CA THR A 7 33.80 7.55 81.59
C THR A 7 32.92 7.29 80.36
N ARG A 8 33.59 7.41 79.21
CA ARG A 8 33.33 6.73 77.94
C ARG A 8 31.98 6.99 77.27
N ARG A 9 32.05 8.03 76.43
CA ARG A 9 31.51 8.09 75.07
C ARG A 9 31.67 6.73 74.35
N ARG A 10 30.66 5.85 74.43
CA ARG A 10 30.52 4.70 73.52
C ARG A 10 29.68 5.15 72.33
N GLN A 11 30.35 5.75 71.36
CA GLN A 11 29.88 5.69 69.97
C GLN A 11 30.02 4.24 69.51
N ALA A 12 28.91 3.56 69.28
CA ALA A 12 28.89 2.29 68.60
C ALA A 12 27.75 2.27 67.58
N ARG A 13 28.16 2.38 66.31
CA ARG A 13 27.49 1.94 65.10
C ARG A 13 26.17 2.62 64.72
N PRO A 14 26.17 3.52 63.72
CA PRO A 14 25.10 3.50 62.75
C PRO A 14 25.25 2.19 61.95
N SER A 15 24.63 1.11 62.44
CA SER A 15 24.38 -0.05 61.59
C SER A 15 23.51 0.47 60.45
N GLY A 16 24.10 0.57 59.26
CA GLY A 16 23.39 0.90 58.04
C GLY A 16 22.29 -0.12 57.83
N ALA A 17 21.09 0.20 58.34
CA ALA A 17 19.86 -0.46 57.98
C ALA A 17 19.54 -0.02 56.55
N HIS A 18 20.31 -0.54 55.58
CA HIS A 18 19.80 -0.75 54.24
C HIS A 18 18.79 -1.87 54.37
N GLY A 19 17.60 -1.53 54.87
CA GLY A 19 16.43 -2.38 54.77
C GLY A 19 16.32 -2.73 53.29
N ARG A 20 16.49 -4.02 52.98
CA ARG A 20 16.36 -4.54 51.62
C ARG A 20 15.08 -3.97 51.03
N PRO A 21 15.12 -3.23 49.90
CA PRO A 21 13.89 -2.75 49.30
C PRO A 21 13.03 -3.99 49.07
N SER A 22 11.85 -4.00 49.69
CA SER A 22 10.95 -5.12 49.59
C SER A 22 10.68 -5.37 48.10
N PRO A 23 10.70 -6.62 47.61
CA PRO A 23 10.52 -6.90 46.18
C PRO A 23 9.17 -6.37 45.67
N TRP A 24 8.21 -6.20 46.58
CA TRP A 24 6.88 -5.67 46.34
C TRP A 24 6.87 -4.14 46.17
N THR A 25 7.89 -3.38 46.57
CA THR A 25 7.91 -1.91 46.36
C THR A 25 8.21 -1.53 44.92
N TRP A 26 8.83 -2.44 44.15
CA TRP A 26 8.95 -2.30 42.69
C TRP A 26 7.64 -2.60 41.96
N SER A 27 6.66 -3.18 42.66
CA SER A 27 5.46 -3.65 42.02
C SER A 27 4.54 -2.49 41.59
N GLY A 28 4.63 -1.33 42.24
CA GLY A 28 3.94 -0.10 41.80
C GLY A 28 2.43 -0.26 41.60
N LEU A 29 1.81 -1.32 42.14
CA LEU A 29 0.45 -1.77 41.82
C LEU A 29 -0.65 -0.75 42.17
N GLY A 30 -0.34 0.26 43.00
CA GLY A 30 -1.26 1.33 43.40
C GLY A 30 -0.95 2.72 42.81
N GLN A 31 0.10 2.87 42.00
CA GLN A 31 0.47 4.17 41.41
C GLN A 31 -0.44 4.47 40.21
N ALA A 32 -0.85 5.73 40.01
CA ALA A 32 -1.61 6.16 38.83
C ALA A 32 -0.94 5.75 37.50
N SER A 33 0.39 5.61 37.50
CA SER A 33 1.18 5.09 36.38
C SER A 33 0.78 3.68 35.92
N THR A 34 0.40 2.79 36.84
CA THR A 34 0.04 1.41 36.52
C THR A 34 -1.32 1.35 35.83
N TRP A 35 -2.27 2.17 36.29
CA TRP A 35 -3.56 2.33 35.61
C TRP A 35 -3.41 2.95 34.23
N ALA A 36 -2.56 3.97 34.08
CA ALA A 36 -2.25 4.57 32.79
C ALA A 36 -1.63 3.54 31.81
N LEU A 37 -0.72 2.70 32.29
CA LEU A 37 -0.13 1.62 31.49
C LEU A 37 -1.17 0.59 31.04
N LEU A 38 -2.10 0.20 31.92
CA LEU A 38 -3.17 -0.74 31.57
C LEU A 38 -4.12 -0.16 30.51
N VAL A 39 -4.50 1.11 30.64
CA VAL A 39 -5.32 1.80 29.64
C VAL A 39 -4.57 1.90 28.30
N LEU A 40 -3.28 2.23 28.33
CA LEU A 40 -2.45 2.29 27.12
C LEU A 40 -2.35 0.91 26.45
N LEU A 41 -2.12 -0.16 27.23
CA LEU A 41 -2.05 -1.52 26.73
C LEU A 41 -3.39 -1.96 26.10
N LEU A 42 -4.51 -1.62 26.74
CA LEU A 42 -5.84 -1.87 26.21
C LEU A 42 -6.09 -1.09 24.91
N ALA A 43 -5.66 0.17 24.84
CA ALA A 43 -5.80 1.00 23.64
C ALA A 43 -4.98 0.44 22.47
N ILE A 44 -3.76 -0.04 22.71
CA ILE A 44 -2.91 -0.70 21.69
C ILE A 44 -3.57 -2.00 21.22
N PHE A 45 -4.08 -2.81 22.15
CA PHE A 45 -4.77 -4.05 21.83
C PHE A 45 -6.01 -3.80 20.95
N LEU A 46 -6.86 -2.83 21.33
CA LEU A 46 -8.04 -2.44 20.56
C LEU A 46 -7.66 -1.90 19.18
N THR A 47 -6.59 -1.11 19.09
CA THR A 47 -6.07 -0.62 17.80
C THR A 47 -5.66 -1.78 16.90
N GLY A 48 -5.02 -2.81 17.45
CA GLY A 48 -4.69 -4.04 16.72
C GLY A 48 -5.93 -4.76 16.19
N LEU A 49 -6.98 -4.91 17.01
CA LEU A 49 -8.24 -5.52 16.59
C LEU A 49 -8.93 -4.74 15.46
N VAL A 50 -9.00 -3.41 15.59
CA VAL A 50 -9.59 -2.53 14.57
C VAL A 50 -8.79 -2.60 13.27
N MET A 51 -7.45 -2.64 13.35
CA MET A 51 -6.60 -2.76 12.17
C MET A 51 -6.82 -4.07 11.40
N VAL A 52 -7.04 -5.18 12.11
CA VAL A 52 -7.35 -6.49 11.49
C VAL A 52 -8.68 -6.44 10.76
N ASP A 53 -9.69 -5.81 11.34
CA ASP A 53 -11.01 -5.65 10.71
C ASP A 53 -10.94 -4.79 9.44
N VAL A 54 -10.21 -3.66 9.50
CA VAL A 54 -9.94 -2.79 8.34
C VAL A 54 -9.22 -3.56 7.22
N THR A 55 -8.30 -4.46 7.58
CA THR A 55 -7.53 -5.24 6.61
C THR A 55 -8.41 -6.25 5.85
N GLN A 56 -9.44 -6.81 6.50
CA GLN A 56 -10.39 -7.71 5.84
C GLN A 56 -11.28 -6.95 4.85
N GLN A 57 -11.77 -5.78 5.22
CA GLN A 57 -12.62 -4.93 4.37
C GLN A 57 -11.88 -4.46 3.11
N HIS A 58 -10.58 -4.15 3.23
CA HIS A 58 -9.74 -3.77 2.09
C HIS A 58 -9.67 -4.84 0.99
N ARG A 59 -9.74 -6.13 1.37
CA ARG A 59 -9.71 -7.25 0.42
C ARG A 59 -11.03 -7.46 -0.30
N GLN A 60 -12.14 -6.94 0.20
CA GLN A 60 -13.46 -7.11 -0.44
C GLN A 60 -13.75 -5.96 -1.40
N MET A 61 -13.49 -4.72 -0.98
CA MET A 61 -13.70 -3.52 -1.82
C MET A 61 -12.77 -3.49 -3.04
N SER A 62 -11.59 -4.13 -2.93
CA SER A 62 -10.68 -4.29 -4.06
C SER A 62 -11.15 -5.33 -5.08
N ARG A 63 -11.96 -6.33 -4.70
CA ARG A 63 -12.41 -7.40 -5.63
C ARG A 63 -13.45 -6.90 -6.60
N GLU A 64 -14.40 -6.10 -6.13
CA GLU A 64 -15.47 -5.57 -6.99
C GLU A 64 -14.92 -4.56 -8.01
N LEU A 65 -13.95 -3.74 -7.59
CA LEU A 65 -13.19 -2.87 -8.50
C LEU A 65 -12.30 -3.65 -9.48
N GLN A 66 -11.80 -4.82 -9.09
CA GLN A 66 -11.03 -5.70 -9.97
C GLN A 66 -11.92 -6.36 -11.03
N ASP A 67 -13.10 -6.86 -10.67
CA ASP A 67 -14.06 -7.48 -11.62
C ASP A 67 -14.54 -6.47 -12.67
N LEU A 68 -14.91 -5.25 -12.24
CA LEU A 68 -15.31 -4.20 -13.18
C LEU A 68 -14.17 -3.82 -14.15
N ARG A 69 -12.93 -3.77 -13.66
CA ARG A 69 -11.75 -3.48 -14.50
C ARG A 69 -11.49 -4.58 -15.51
N GLU A 70 -11.65 -5.84 -15.13
CA GLU A 70 -11.45 -6.97 -16.03
C GLU A 70 -12.46 -6.94 -17.19
N ARG A 71 -13.72 -6.59 -16.92
CA ARG A 71 -14.74 -6.39 -17.96
C ARG A 71 -14.41 -5.27 -18.93
N VAL A 72 -13.91 -4.13 -18.42
CA VAL A 72 -13.48 -3.01 -19.25
C VAL A 72 -12.31 -3.42 -20.14
N TYR A 73 -11.34 -4.17 -19.59
CA TYR A 73 -10.16 -4.61 -20.32
C TYR A 73 -10.52 -5.48 -21.53
N LEU A 74 -11.46 -6.42 -21.36
CA LEU A 74 -11.95 -7.26 -22.46
C LEU A 74 -12.62 -6.42 -23.56
N GLN A 75 -13.41 -5.40 -23.19
CA GLN A 75 -14.05 -4.51 -24.15
C GLN A 75 -13.04 -3.62 -24.91
N GLU A 76 -11.95 -3.21 -24.25
CA GLU A 76 -10.88 -2.44 -24.88
C GLU A 76 -10.08 -3.27 -25.88
N GLU A 77 -9.83 -4.56 -25.60
CA GLU A 77 -9.17 -5.48 -26.52
C GLU A 77 -9.98 -5.65 -27.81
N GLU A 78 -11.29 -5.92 -27.69
CA GLU A 78 -12.19 -6.03 -28.85
C GLU A 78 -12.21 -4.74 -29.68
N ARG A 79 -12.27 -3.59 -29.02
CA ARG A 79 -12.21 -2.28 -29.70
C ARG A 79 -10.89 -2.05 -30.42
N GLY A 80 -9.77 -2.43 -29.82
CA GLY A 80 -8.45 -2.36 -30.44
C GLY A 80 -8.40 -3.19 -31.72
N ARG A 81 -8.92 -4.42 -31.67
CA ARG A 81 -9.03 -5.29 -32.84
C ARG A 81 -9.91 -4.69 -33.94
N LEU A 82 -11.11 -4.23 -33.60
CA LEU A 82 -12.03 -3.61 -34.57
C LEU A 82 -11.45 -2.34 -35.18
N LEU A 83 -10.71 -1.53 -34.41
CA LEU A 83 -10.03 -0.35 -34.92
C LEU A 83 -8.94 -0.72 -35.92
N LEU A 84 -8.21 -1.80 -35.69
CA LEU A 84 -7.23 -2.30 -36.66
C LEU A 84 -7.91 -2.76 -37.96
N GLU A 85 -9.03 -3.48 -37.85
CA GLU A 85 -9.85 -3.88 -39.00
C GLU A 85 -10.34 -2.65 -39.79
N ILE A 86 -10.89 -1.64 -39.11
CA ILE A 86 -11.39 -0.39 -39.74
C ILE A 86 -10.25 0.42 -40.35
N SER A 87 -9.11 0.54 -39.66
CA SER A 87 -7.94 1.28 -40.16
C SER A 87 -7.42 0.68 -41.46
N THR A 88 -7.55 -0.64 -41.64
CA THR A 88 -7.14 -1.33 -42.86
C THR A 88 -8.08 -1.00 -44.03
N PHE A 89 -9.39 -0.94 -43.79
CA PHE A 89 -10.37 -0.59 -44.84
C PHE A 89 -10.37 0.91 -45.19
N GLY A 90 -10.23 1.79 -44.20
CA GLY A 90 -10.25 3.25 -44.42
C GLY A 90 -9.05 3.79 -45.20
N LEU A 91 -7.91 3.08 -45.16
CA LEU A 91 -6.74 3.44 -45.94
C LEU A 91 -6.96 3.24 -47.44
N ALA A 92 -7.69 2.21 -47.87
CA ALA A 92 -7.93 1.94 -49.29
C ALA A 92 -8.74 3.06 -49.97
N ASP A 93 -9.86 3.49 -49.35
CA ASP A 93 -10.67 4.60 -49.83
C ASP A 93 -9.87 5.92 -49.88
N ARG A 94 -9.03 6.15 -48.88
CA ARG A 94 -8.13 7.30 -48.86
C ARG A 94 -7.08 7.25 -49.96
N ILE A 95 -6.49 6.09 -50.23
CA ILE A 95 -5.50 5.90 -51.29
C ILE A 95 -6.14 6.12 -52.66
N GLU A 96 -7.34 5.58 -52.91
CA GLU A 96 -8.04 5.78 -54.18
C GLU A 96 -8.34 7.26 -54.44
N ARG A 97 -8.83 7.97 -53.42
CA ARG A 97 -9.10 9.42 -53.53
C ARG A 97 -7.83 10.20 -53.85
N VAL A 98 -6.72 9.96 -53.14
CA VAL A 98 -5.43 10.63 -53.42
C VAL A 98 -4.93 10.27 -54.82
N ALA A 99 -5.02 9.00 -55.23
CA ALA A 99 -4.63 8.56 -56.57
C ALA A 99 -5.44 9.27 -57.67
N ARG A 100 -6.75 9.44 -57.47
CA ARG A 100 -7.65 10.08 -58.44
C ARG A 100 -7.52 11.60 -58.44
N GLU A 101 -7.49 12.23 -57.28
CA GLU A 101 -7.57 13.69 -57.13
C GLU A 101 -6.20 14.36 -57.26
N GLU A 102 -5.18 13.86 -56.57
CA GLU A 102 -3.84 14.46 -56.55
C GLU A 102 -2.98 13.92 -57.70
N LEU A 103 -2.99 12.61 -57.93
CA LEU A 103 -2.15 11.97 -58.95
C LEU A 103 -2.84 11.82 -60.31
N ARG A 104 -4.14 12.18 -60.41
CA ARG A 104 -4.95 12.07 -61.64
C ARG A 104 -4.91 10.67 -62.28
N MET A 105 -4.74 9.64 -61.47
CA MET A 105 -4.75 8.25 -61.92
C MET A 105 -6.16 7.84 -62.31
N ARG A 106 -6.26 7.10 -63.42
CA ARG A 106 -7.47 6.42 -63.89
C ARG A 106 -7.19 4.94 -64.05
N VAL A 107 -8.23 4.11 -63.99
CA VAL A 107 -8.10 2.69 -64.33
C VAL A 107 -7.82 2.60 -65.84
N PRO A 108 -6.75 1.93 -66.26
CA PRO A 108 -6.43 1.75 -67.68
C PRO A 108 -7.45 0.83 -68.35
N GLU A 109 -7.72 1.08 -69.62
CA GLU A 109 -8.60 0.22 -70.42
C GLU A 109 -7.86 -1.08 -70.80
N PRO A 110 -8.58 -2.17 -71.12
CA PRO A 110 -7.97 -3.47 -71.43
C PRO A 110 -6.92 -3.41 -72.55
N GLU A 111 -7.09 -2.47 -73.48
CA GLU A 111 -6.22 -2.23 -74.64
C GLU A 111 -4.88 -1.57 -74.26
N GLU A 112 -4.81 -0.96 -73.07
CA GLU A 112 -3.63 -0.26 -72.56
C GLU A 112 -2.73 -1.16 -71.69
N ILE A 113 -3.13 -2.43 -71.46
CA ILE A 113 -2.42 -3.38 -70.58
C ILE A 113 -1.43 -4.22 -71.39
N VAL A 114 -0.12 -4.05 -71.13
CA VAL A 114 0.95 -4.86 -71.74
C VAL A 114 1.56 -5.79 -70.70
N VAL A 115 1.51 -7.10 -70.96
CA VAL A 115 2.11 -8.13 -70.07
C VAL A 115 3.55 -8.40 -70.49
N VAL A 116 4.50 -8.06 -69.64
CA VAL A 116 5.92 -8.36 -69.87
C VAL A 116 6.25 -9.71 -69.23
N ARG A 117 6.72 -10.67 -70.02
CA ARG A 117 7.25 -11.95 -69.51
C ARG A 117 8.71 -11.72 -69.13
N ASN A 118 9.06 -12.02 -67.88
CA ASN A 118 10.44 -12.02 -67.44
C ASN A 118 11.00 -13.42 -67.64
N ASP A 119 11.91 -13.56 -68.58
CA ASP A 119 12.63 -14.80 -68.89
C ASP A 119 13.68 -15.13 -67.81
#